data_AF-A0A924MED5-F1
#
_entry.id   AF-A0A924MED5-F1
#
_cell.length_a   1.000
_cell.length_b   1.000
_cell.length_c   1.000
_cell.angle_alpha   90.00
_cell.angle_beta   90.00
_cell.angle_gamma   90.00
#
_symmetry.space_group_name_H-M   'P 1'
#
loop_
_entity.id
_entity.type
_entity.pdbx_description
1 polymer ?
#
loop_
_entity_poly.entity_id
_entity_poly.type
_entity_poly.pdbx_seq_one_letter_code
_entity_poly.pdbx_strand_id
1 'polypeptide(L)' 'MKRIFYLKFFCLFFLALSVLGANAQEKLIKGKVVDKENLPLPGASVSVKGEKMVTLTDVNGDFA' A
#
# COMPACT_ATOMS: atom_id res chain seq x y z
N MET A 1 14.28 -26.91 -34.05
CA MET A 1 13.89 -27.26 -32.66
C MET A 1 14.56 -26.39 -31.59
N LYS A 2 15.88 -26.17 -31.64
CA LYS A 2 16.61 -25.36 -30.63
C LYS A 2 16.13 -23.91 -30.51
N ARG A 3 15.76 -23.26 -31.63
CA ARG A 3 15.27 -21.86 -31.65
C ARG A 3 13.98 -21.65 -30.85
N ILE A 4 13.07 -22.62 -30.87
CA ILE A 4 11.81 -22.59 -30.09
C ILE A 4 12.10 -22.84 -28.60
N PHE A 5 13.10 -23.67 -28.30
CA PHE A 5 13.55 -23.92 -26.93
C PHE A 5 14.11 -22.65 -26.28
N TYR A 6 14.99 -21.90 -26.97
CA TYR A 6 15.51 -20.63 -26.47
C TYR A 6 14.40 -19.57 -26.29
N LEU A 7 13.42 -19.52 -27.19
CA LEU A 7 12.29 -18.58 -27.07
C LEU A 7 11.43 -18.88 -25.84
N LYS A 8 11.13 -20.16 -25.56
CA LYS A 8 10.40 -20.56 -24.36
C LYS A 8 11.19 -20.24 -23.09
N PHE A 9 12.49 -20.50 -23.10
CA PHE A 9 13.37 -20.21 -21.97
C PHE A 9 13.44 -18.70 -21.70
N PHE A 10 13.54 -17.89 -22.75
CA PHE A 10 13.49 -16.44 -22.68
C PHE A 10 12.16 -15.94 -22.08
N CYS A 11 11.01 -16.44 -22.55
CA CYS A 11 9.71 -16.07 -21.96
C CYS A 11 9.59 -16.48 -20.49
N LEU A 12 10.10 -17.65 -20.09
CA LEU A 12 10.12 -18.07 -18.68
C LEU A 12 10.99 -17.16 -17.81
N PHE A 13 12.14 -16.72 -18.32
CA PHE A 13 13.03 -15.80 -17.62
C PHE A 13 12.36 -14.45 -17.35
N PHE A 14 11.70 -13.86 -18.36
CA PHE A 14 10.95 -12.61 -18.20
C PHE A 14 9.76 -12.76 -17.25
N LEU A 15 9.10 -13.91 -17.23
CA LEU A 15 8.03 -14.20 -16.27
C LEU A 15 8.56 -14.33 -14.83
N ALA A 16 9.77 -14.86 -14.62
CA ALA A 16 10.38 -14.93 -13.29
C ALA A 16 10.79 -13.54 -12.77
N LEU A 17 11.26 -12.66 -13.67
CA LEU A 17 11.64 -11.27 -13.34
C LEU A 17 10.46 -10.40 -12.88
N SER A 18 9.23 -10.66 -13.34
CA SER A 18 8.06 -9.85 -12.97
C SER A 18 7.66 -9.97 -11.50
N VAL A 19 8.02 -11.08 -10.83
CA VAL A 19 7.69 -11.33 -9.41
C VAL A 19 8.55 -10.48 -8.47
N LEU A 20 9.72 -10.00 -8.92
CA LEU A 20 10.63 -9.20 -8.10
C LEU A 20 10.04 -7.81 -7.74
N GLY A 21 9.06 -7.32 -8.49
CA GLY A 21 8.38 -6.03 -8.23
C GLY A 21 7.14 -6.11 -7.32
N ALA A 22 6.78 -7.28 -6.80
CA ALA A 22 5.48 -7.49 -6.14
C ALA A 22 5.34 -6.90 -4.73
N ASN A 23 6.38 -6.29 -4.15
CA ASN A 23 6.39 -5.74 -2.79
C ASN A 23 5.86 -4.29 -2.67
N ALA A 24 5.19 -3.76 -3.69
CA ALA A 24 4.66 -2.38 -3.72
C ALA A 24 3.16 -2.28 -3.41
N GLN A 25 2.54 -3.32 -2.84
CA GLN A 25 1.13 -3.27 -2.47
C GLN A 25 0.97 -2.40 -1.22
N GLU A 26 0.68 -1.12 -1.40
CA GLU A 26 0.31 -0.22 -0.30
C GLU A 26 -0.92 -0.79 0.40
N LYS A 27 -0.75 -1.15 1.68
CA LYS A 27 -1.87 -1.58 2.50
C LYS A 27 -2.62 -0.33 2.93
N LEU A 28 -3.82 -0.15 2.41
CA LEU A 28 -4.69 0.97 2.76
C LEU A 28 -5.18 0.82 4.20
N ILE A 29 -4.81 1.76 5.07
CA ILE A 29 -5.25 1.80 6.47
C ILE A 29 -6.23 2.96 6.60
N LYS A 30 -7.48 2.65 7.00
CA LYS A 30 -8.52 3.65 7.22
C LYS A 30 -9.06 3.57 8.63
N GLY A 31 -9.57 4.68 9.14
CA GLY A 31 -10.23 4.74 10.43
C GLY A 31 -10.87 6.08 10.72
N LYS A 32 -11.44 6.20 11.92
CA LYS A 32 -12.04 7.42 12.46
C LYS A 32 -11.43 7.73 13.82
N VAL A 33 -11.10 9.00 14.07
CA VAL A 33 -10.63 9.48 15.37
C VAL A 33 -11.76 10.19 16.09
N VAL A 34 -12.06 9.76 17.31
CA VAL A 34 -13.11 10.32 18.17
C VAL A 34 -12.57 10.62 19.57
N ASP A 35 -13.24 11.52 20.28
CA ASP A 35 -12.96 11.81 21.70
C ASP A 35 -13.71 10.85 22.65
N LYS A 36 -13.69 11.17 23.95
CA LYS A 36 -14.35 10.36 25.00
C LYS A 36 -15.88 10.40 24.92
N GLU A 37 -16.46 11.41 24.28
CA GLU A 37 -17.90 11.57 24.09
C GLU A 37 -18.36 11.00 22.74
N ASN A 38 -17.46 10.33 22.00
CA ASN A 38 -17.64 9.83 20.64
C ASN A 38 -17.85 10.93 19.59
N LEU A 39 -17.38 12.15 19.86
CA LEU A 39 -17.41 13.23 18.89
C LEU A 39 -16.20 13.12 17.94
N PRO A 40 -16.38 13.38 16.63
CA PRO A 40 -15.29 13.32 15.67
C PRO A 40 -14.23 14.39 15.95
N LEU A 41 -12.95 14.02 15.79
CA LEU A 41 -11.83 14.92 15.98
C LEU A 41 -11.21 15.31 14.63
N PRO A 42 -11.59 16.46 14.03
CA PRO A 42 -11.01 16.96 12.80
C PRO A 42 -9.60 17.54 13.01
N GLY A 43 -8.71 17.36 12.02
CA GLY A 43 -7.34 17.88 12.06
C GLY A 43 -6.39 17.12 13.00
N ALA A 44 -6.80 15.95 13.51
CA ALA A 44 -5.93 15.08 14.27
C ALA A 44 -4.84 14.48 13.36
N SER A 45 -3.60 14.46 13.83
CA SER A 45 -2.48 13.83 13.10
C SER A 45 -2.42 12.33 13.36
N VAL A 46 -2.40 11.52 12.30
CA VAL A 46 -2.28 10.07 12.33
C VAL A 46 -0.97 9.67 11.64
N SER A 47 -0.14 8.88 12.32
CA SER A 47 1.16 8.43 11.80
C SER A 47 1.38 6.96 12.08
N VAL A 48 2.03 6.25 11.16
CA VAL A 48 2.44 4.85 11.35
C VAL A 48 3.84 4.82 11.96
N LYS A 49 4.00 4.14 13.10
CA LYS A 49 5.29 4.04 13.79
C LYS A 49 6.33 3.39 12.88
N GLY A 50 7.46 4.08 12.68
CA GLY A 50 8.56 3.62 11.82
C GLY A 50 8.46 4.08 10.37
N GLU A 51 7.32 4.65 9.97
CA GLU A 51 7.12 5.26 8.65
C GLU A 51 7.24 6.79 8.72
N LYS A 52 7.54 7.40 7.57
CA LYS A 52 7.52 8.88 7.42
C LYS A 52 6.15 9.43 7.03
N MET A 53 5.16 8.55 6.86
CA MET A 53 3.82 8.90 6.43
C MET A 53 3.00 9.48 7.59
N VAL A 54 2.38 10.63 7.35
CA VAL A 54 1.47 11.31 8.27
C VAL A 54 0.26 11.77 7.48
N THR A 55 -0.93 11.58 8.04
CA THR A 55 -2.19 12.08 7.48
C THR A 55 -2.97 12.86 8.54
N LEU A 56 -3.90 13.70 8.08
CA LEU A 56 -4.79 14.48 8.94
C LEU A 56 -6.22 13.97 8.77
N THR A 57 -6.98 13.93 9.86
CA THR A 57 -8.40 13.58 9.80
C THR A 57 -9.24 14.69 9.18
N ASP A 58 -10.28 14.31 8.44
CA ASP A 58 -11.24 15.23 7.82
C ASP A 58 -12.27 15.79 8.82
N VAL A 59 -13.27 16.52 8.32
CA VAL A 59 -14.36 17.11 9.11
C VAL A 59 -15.21 16.09 9.88
N ASN A 60 -15.22 14.83 9.44
CA ASN A 60 -15.94 13.73 10.06
C ASN A 60 -15.02 12.88 10.98
N GLY A 61 -13.76 13.29 11.14
CA GLY A 61 -12.74 12.54 11.88
C GLY A 61 -12.15 11.36 11.11
N ASP A 62 -12.45 11.21 9.82
CA ASP A 62 -12.00 10.08 8.99
C ASP A 62 -10.59 10.29 8.45
N PHE A 63 -9.81 9.21 8.34
CA PHE A 63 -8.51 9.17 7.67
C PHE A 63 -8.38 7.93 6.79
N ALA A 64 -7.56 8.03 5.73
CA ALA A 64 -7.24 6.95 4.80
C ALA A 64 -5.82 7.14 4.23
#